data_AF-A0A671MLZ7-F1
#
_entry.id   AF-A0A671MLZ7-F1
#
_cell.length_a   1.000
_cell.length_b   1.000
_cell.length_c   1.000
_cell.angle_alpha   90.00
_cell.angle_beta   90.00
_cell.angle_gamma   90.00
#
_symmetry.space_group_name_H-M   'P 1'
#
loop_
_entity.id
_entity.type
_entity.pdbx_description
1 polymer ?
#
loop_
_entity_poly.entity_id
_entity_poly.type
_entity_poly.pdbx_seq_one_letter_code
_entity_poly.pdbx_strand_id
1 'polypeptide(L)'
;MHQNSFLFVSVSAANIPGPPGHPGPPGAPGHGNLIKSILETSQGAEGTLAYVIDKSELYIRVRGGWKKVELGELIPVPQDSSTSALSQGLSRLSDRSLHLVALNAPFSGDMHGIRGADYQCYQQAHARGLTSPYRAFLSSHLQDLSSIVKKGDHFSLPVVNLKGDVLFNSWMSMFSGNGAVFDPLTLIYSFDGRNVMTDQAWPQKLVWHGSSTAGIRMTTNYCEAWRTGDMAVTGQASLLQTGRLLGQHTHTCSNHFIVLCIENSYIQSPGRN
;
A
#
# COMPACT_ATOMS: atom_id res chain seq x y z
N MET A 1 20.78 20.81 23.55
CA MET A 1 20.00 20.77 22.29
C MET A 1 19.28 19.43 22.25
N HIS A 2 17.99 19.40 22.61
CA HIS A 2 17.09 18.30 22.26
C HIS A 2 15.80 18.95 21.74
N GLN A 3 15.60 18.87 20.44
CA GLN A 3 14.34 19.24 19.80
C GLN A 3 13.35 18.12 20.06
N ASN A 4 12.34 18.37 20.89
CA ASN A 4 11.19 17.49 21.03
C ASN A 4 10.21 17.79 19.91
N SER A 5 10.15 16.89 18.93
CA SER A 5 9.20 16.91 17.83
C SER A 5 7.81 16.49 18.33
N PHE A 6 6.82 17.38 18.20
CA PHE A 6 5.41 17.05 18.44
C PHE A 6 4.74 16.68 17.11
N LEU A 7 4.03 15.55 17.10
CA LEU A 7 3.19 15.10 15.98
C LEU A 7 1.76 15.62 16.20
N PHE A 8 1.39 16.67 15.46
CA PHE A 8 0.00 17.08 15.31
C PHE A 8 -0.61 16.32 14.13
N VAL A 9 -1.65 15.50 14.37
CA VAL A 9 -2.54 15.07 13.29
C VAL A 9 -3.61 16.13 13.15
N SER A 10 -3.32 17.17 12.36
CA SER A 10 -4.29 18.19 11.99
C SER A 10 -4.95 17.82 10.67
N VAL A 11 -6.27 17.67 10.65
CA VAL A 11 -7.05 17.76 9.42
C VAL A 11 -7.59 19.19 9.36
N SER A 12 -6.98 20.04 8.55
CA SER A 12 -7.43 21.43 8.37
C SER A 12 -7.96 21.64 6.96
N ALA A 13 -9.23 22.03 6.86
CA ALA A 13 -9.79 22.71 5.69
C ALA A 13 -9.37 24.20 5.74
N ALA A 14 -8.94 24.74 4.60
CA ALA A 14 -8.32 26.05 4.48
C ALA A 14 -9.31 27.24 4.46
N ASN A 15 -8.89 28.40 5.01
CA ASN A 15 -9.10 29.74 4.43
C ASN A 15 -8.19 30.82 5.10
N ILE A 16 -7.98 31.92 4.38
CA ILE A 16 -6.80 32.83 4.31
C ILE A 16 -6.87 34.04 5.32
N PRO A 17 -5.88 34.98 5.46
CA PRO A 17 -5.29 35.39 6.75
C PRO A 17 -5.56 36.85 7.19
N GLY A 18 -5.36 37.16 8.49
CA GLY A 18 -5.30 38.53 9.01
C GLY A 18 -3.85 39.03 9.23
N PRO A 19 -3.60 40.36 9.20
CA PRO A 19 -2.26 40.95 9.19
C PRO A 19 -1.56 40.95 10.58
N PRO A 20 -0.21 41.09 10.62
CA PRO A 20 0.58 40.95 11.86
C PRO A 20 0.44 42.13 12.83
N GLY A 21 0.29 41.84 14.13
CA GLY A 21 0.43 42.81 15.21
C GLY A 21 1.88 42.95 15.71
N HIS A 22 2.24 44.14 16.19
CA HIS A 22 3.59 44.49 16.64
C HIS A 22 4.00 43.89 18.00
N PRO A 23 5.32 43.72 18.28
CA PRO A 23 5.81 42.99 19.45
C PRO A 23 5.76 43.79 20.75
N GLY A 24 5.40 43.13 21.86
CA GLY A 24 5.62 43.61 23.23
C GLY A 24 6.78 42.86 23.93
N PRO A 25 7.68 43.56 24.65
CA PRO A 25 8.84 42.96 25.33
C PRO A 25 8.50 42.30 26.70
N PRO A 26 9.45 41.53 27.28
CA PRO A 26 9.17 40.40 28.18
C PRO A 26 9.02 40.72 29.66
N GLY A 27 8.29 39.85 30.38
CA GLY A 27 8.43 39.64 31.82
C GLY A 27 8.41 38.14 32.15
N ALA A 28 9.33 37.68 32.98
CA ALA A 28 9.45 36.30 33.49
C ALA A 28 9.79 36.33 35.00
N PRO A 29 9.66 35.25 35.80
CA PRO A 29 8.85 34.03 35.62
C PRO A 29 7.92 33.75 36.83
N GLY A 30 6.84 32.99 36.60
CA GLY A 30 6.06 32.33 37.66
C GLY A 30 5.72 30.91 37.21
N HIS A 31 6.28 29.91 37.89
CA HIS A 31 6.07 28.49 37.59
C HIS A 31 4.65 28.07 37.98
N GLY A 32 3.73 28.16 37.03
CA GLY A 32 2.39 27.57 37.08
C GLY A 32 2.26 26.48 36.02
N ASN A 33 1.66 25.34 36.38
CA ASN A 33 1.51 24.13 35.57
C ASN A 33 1.02 24.40 34.12
N LEU A 34 1.96 24.34 33.17
CA LEU A 34 1.83 24.59 31.72
C LEU A 34 0.80 23.69 31.01
N ILE A 35 0.34 22.62 31.66
CA ILE A 35 -0.52 21.59 31.05
C ILE A 35 -1.99 22.03 30.96
N LYS A 36 -2.47 22.87 31.89
CA LYS A 36 -3.83 23.42 31.79
C LYS A 36 -3.94 24.43 30.65
N SER A 37 -2.92 25.27 30.44
CA SER A 37 -2.97 26.35 29.46
C SER A 37 -3.03 25.85 28.01
N ILE A 38 -2.39 24.73 27.68
CA ILE A 38 -2.34 24.17 26.31
C ILE A 38 -3.65 23.49 25.91
N LEU A 39 -4.25 22.74 26.84
CA LEU A 39 -5.57 22.13 26.62
C LEU A 39 -6.66 23.21 26.48
N GLU A 40 -6.58 24.26 27.30
CA GLU A 40 -7.49 25.41 27.27
C GLU A 40 -7.35 26.28 26.00
N THR A 41 -6.16 26.34 25.37
CA THR A 41 -5.93 27.11 24.13
C THR A 41 -6.21 26.32 22.85
N SER A 42 -6.34 24.99 22.92
CA SER A 42 -6.59 24.16 21.74
C SER A 42 -8.06 24.22 21.26
N GLN A 43 -8.30 24.87 20.12
CA GLN A 43 -9.62 24.94 19.46
C GLN A 43 -9.90 23.69 18.61
N GLY A 44 -9.84 22.50 19.21
CA GLY A 44 -10.29 21.27 18.56
C GLY A 44 -11.82 21.24 18.42
N ALA A 45 -12.32 20.71 17.31
CA ALA A 45 -13.74 20.37 17.16
C ALA A 45 -14.14 19.28 18.16
N GLU A 46 -15.42 19.22 18.55
CA GLU A 46 -15.96 18.11 19.34
C GLU A 46 -15.61 16.76 18.68
N GLY A 47 -15.09 15.81 19.46
CA GLY A 47 -14.58 14.53 18.98
C GLY A 47 -13.07 14.48 18.71
N THR A 48 -12.35 15.61 18.76
CA THR A 48 -10.88 15.62 18.66
C THR A 48 -10.26 14.86 19.83
N LEU A 49 -9.24 14.05 19.55
CA LEU A 49 -8.44 13.33 20.55
C LEU A 49 -7.10 14.06 20.76
N ALA A 50 -6.65 14.14 22.01
CA ALA A 50 -5.34 14.67 22.37
C ALA A 50 -4.63 13.70 23.31
N TYR A 51 -3.38 13.36 22.99
CA TYR A 51 -2.53 12.53 23.83
C TYR A 51 -1.42 13.39 24.46
N VAL A 52 -1.37 13.41 25.79
CA VAL A 52 -0.34 14.14 26.55
C VAL A 52 0.78 13.16 26.86
N ILE A 53 1.85 13.23 26.07
CA ILE A 53 3.00 12.30 26.13
C ILE A 53 3.61 12.24 27.53
N ASP A 54 3.87 13.39 28.15
CA ASP A 54 4.55 13.48 29.46
C ASP A 54 3.78 12.82 30.60
N LYS A 55 2.46 12.69 30.46
CA LYS A 55 1.58 12.06 31.45
C LYS A 55 1.03 10.71 31.01
N SER A 56 1.27 10.32 29.75
CA SER A 56 0.61 9.17 29.12
C SER A 56 -0.92 9.20 29.28
N GLU A 57 -1.52 10.38 29.15
CA GLU A 57 -2.96 10.60 29.33
C GLU A 57 -3.63 10.91 27.99
N LEU A 58 -4.72 10.21 27.69
CA LEU A 58 -5.58 10.49 26.55
C LEU A 58 -6.76 11.38 26.96
N TYR A 59 -7.09 12.35 26.13
CA TYR A 59 -8.23 13.26 26.31
C TYR A 59 -9.10 13.28 25.05
N ILE A 60 -10.40 13.51 25.24
CA ILE A 60 -11.37 13.74 24.18
C ILE A 60 -12.05 15.10 24.36
N ARG A 61 -12.20 15.84 23.26
CA ARG A 61 -12.93 17.12 23.23
C ARG A 61 -14.43 16.87 23.24
N VAL A 62 -15.11 17.35 24.27
CA VAL A 62 -16.58 17.25 24.44
C VAL A 62 -17.21 18.64 24.61
N ARG A 63 -18.55 18.71 24.55
CA ARG A 63 -19.33 19.90 24.93
C ARG A 63 -18.96 20.32 26.34
N GLY A 64 -18.29 21.46 26.48
CA GLY A 64 -17.87 22.02 27.78
C GLY A 64 -16.41 21.80 28.18
N GLY A 65 -15.57 21.14 27.36
CA GLY A 65 -14.15 21.07 27.66
C GLY A 65 -13.44 19.84 27.10
N TRP A 66 -12.30 19.54 27.70
CA TRP A 66 -11.58 18.29 27.48
C TRP A 66 -11.89 17.33 28.62
N LYS A 67 -12.22 16.09 28.28
CA LYS A 67 -12.47 15.01 29.23
C LYS A 67 -11.35 13.98 29.13
N LYS A 68 -10.73 13.65 30.26
CA LYS A 68 -9.74 12.58 30.34
C LYS A 68 -10.41 11.24 30.04
N VAL A 69 -9.78 10.44 29.19
CA VAL A 69 -10.13 9.04 28.92
C VAL A 69 -9.30 8.19 29.87
N GLU A 70 -9.95 7.41 30.72
CA GLU A 70 -9.26 6.41 31.53
C GLU A 70 -8.77 5.30 30.61
N LEU A 71 -7.46 5.27 30.39
CA LEU A 71 -6.79 4.16 29.72
C LEU A 71 -6.73 3.02 30.75
N GLY A 72 -7.29 1.87 30.41
CA GLY A 72 -7.14 0.65 31.20
C GLY A 72 -5.69 0.15 31.20
N GLU A 73 -5.46 -1.05 31.71
CA GLU A 73 -4.14 -1.68 31.65
C GLU A 73 -3.65 -1.72 30.20
N LEU A 74 -2.41 -1.25 29.98
CA LEU A 74 -1.72 -1.41 28.72
C LEU A 74 -1.68 -2.91 28.41
N ILE A 75 -2.20 -3.33 27.26
CA ILE A 75 -1.99 -4.70 26.78
C ILE A 75 -0.47 -4.84 26.59
N PRO A 76 0.23 -5.64 27.40
CA PRO A 76 1.66 -5.80 27.24
C PRO A 76 1.92 -6.36 25.85
N VAL A 77 2.75 -5.68 25.07
CA VAL A 77 3.32 -6.26 23.85
C VAL A 77 4.08 -7.50 24.31
N PRO A 78 3.73 -8.72 23.85
CA PRO A 78 4.36 -9.93 24.36
C PRO A 78 5.88 -9.84 24.15
N GLN A 79 6.64 -9.85 25.23
CA GLN A 79 8.08 -10.08 25.15
C GLN A 79 8.30 -11.55 24.81
N ASP A 80 8.91 -11.77 23.65
CA ASP A 80 9.22 -13.07 23.06
C ASP A 80 9.80 -14.06 24.08
N SER A 81 8.98 -15.03 24.50
CA SER A 81 9.44 -16.25 25.18
C SER A 81 8.35 -17.32 25.23
N SER A 82 8.03 -17.94 24.08
CA SER A 82 7.61 -19.36 23.97
C SER A 82 7.30 -19.72 22.52
N THR A 83 8.29 -20.35 21.87
CA THR A 83 8.39 -20.64 20.43
C THR A 83 7.57 -21.84 19.93
N SER A 84 6.40 -22.17 20.49
CA SER A 84 5.64 -23.35 20.02
C SER A 84 4.16 -23.13 19.71
N ALA A 85 3.44 -22.31 20.48
CA ALA A 85 2.01 -22.06 20.23
C ALA A 85 1.76 -20.88 19.27
N LEU A 86 2.56 -19.81 19.38
CA LEU A 86 2.53 -18.69 18.43
C LEU A 86 3.04 -19.13 17.05
N SER A 87 3.96 -20.09 16.99
CA SER A 87 4.44 -20.66 15.73
C SER A 87 3.29 -21.32 14.98
N GLN A 88 2.42 -22.08 15.64
CA GLN A 88 1.26 -22.72 14.98
C GLN A 88 0.12 -21.74 14.64
N GLY A 89 -0.04 -20.67 15.42
CA GLY A 89 -0.99 -19.59 15.12
C GLY A 89 -0.53 -18.66 13.98
N LEU A 90 0.77 -18.36 13.93
CA LEU A 90 1.41 -17.58 12.87
C LEU A 90 1.62 -18.39 11.60
N SER A 91 1.80 -19.72 11.66
CA SER A 91 1.72 -20.58 10.48
C SER A 91 0.33 -20.55 9.84
N ARG A 92 -0.75 -20.47 10.64
CA ARG A 92 -2.13 -20.33 10.13
C ARG A 92 -2.46 -18.94 9.58
N LEU A 93 -1.76 -17.90 10.02
CA LEU A 93 -1.85 -16.55 9.42
C LEU A 93 -0.90 -16.39 8.22
N SER A 94 0.21 -17.12 8.20
CA SER A 94 1.17 -17.18 7.09
C SER A 94 0.61 -17.84 5.83
N ASP A 95 -0.50 -18.58 5.94
CA ASP A 95 -1.23 -19.09 4.78
C ASP A 95 -2.20 -18.06 4.17
N ARG A 96 -2.52 -16.97 4.87
CA ARG A 96 -3.54 -15.99 4.44
C ARG A 96 -2.89 -14.75 3.84
N SER A 97 -2.41 -14.87 2.61
CA SER A 97 -1.78 -13.79 1.84
C SER A 97 -2.32 -13.74 0.41
N LEU A 98 -2.02 -12.65 -0.30
CA LEU A 98 -2.26 -12.53 -1.74
C LEU A 98 -0.92 -12.53 -2.45
N HIS A 99 -0.69 -13.52 -3.30
CA HIS A 99 0.56 -13.62 -4.04
C HIS A 99 0.56 -12.72 -5.27
N LEU A 100 1.60 -11.89 -5.40
CA LEU A 100 1.91 -11.08 -6.56
C LEU A 100 3.12 -11.69 -7.27
N VAL A 101 2.91 -12.19 -8.49
CA VAL A 101 3.86 -13.01 -9.23
C VAL A 101 3.95 -12.53 -10.67
N ALA A 102 5.13 -12.54 -11.29
CA ALA A 102 5.27 -12.16 -12.69
C ALA A 102 4.91 -13.30 -13.66
N LEU A 103 4.45 -12.96 -14.86
CA LEU A 103 4.50 -13.90 -15.99
C LEU A 103 5.95 -14.28 -16.31
N ASN A 104 6.15 -15.40 -17.02
CA ASN A 104 7.45 -15.99 -17.37
C ASN A 104 8.13 -15.35 -18.60
N ALA A 105 7.57 -14.29 -19.16
CA ALA A 105 8.20 -13.52 -20.23
C ALA A 105 7.73 -12.05 -20.16
N PRO A 106 8.47 -11.10 -20.76
CA PRO A 106 7.98 -9.75 -20.94
C PRO A 106 6.93 -9.70 -22.08
N PHE A 107 5.98 -8.76 -21.99
CA PHE A 107 4.91 -8.60 -22.97
C PHE A 107 4.85 -7.17 -23.50
N SER A 108 4.49 -7.07 -24.78
CA SER A 108 4.07 -5.81 -25.38
C SER A 108 2.71 -5.36 -24.82
N GLY A 109 2.24 -4.19 -25.27
CA GLY A 109 0.88 -3.73 -25.00
C GLY A 109 -0.21 -4.58 -25.65
N ASP A 110 0.09 -5.39 -26.67
CA ASP A 110 -0.88 -6.31 -27.26
C ASP A 110 -0.86 -7.66 -26.53
N MET A 111 -1.71 -7.73 -25.50
CA MET A 111 -1.94 -8.94 -24.73
C MET A 111 -3.25 -9.63 -25.12
N HIS A 112 -3.77 -9.35 -26.33
CA HIS A 112 -5.14 -9.74 -26.74
C HIS A 112 -6.22 -9.21 -25.78
N GLY A 113 -5.99 -8.01 -25.25
CA GLY A 113 -6.81 -7.37 -24.23
C GLY A 113 -6.65 -7.96 -22.82
N ILE A 114 -7.38 -7.40 -21.85
CA ILE A 114 -7.31 -7.85 -20.45
C ILE A 114 -7.63 -9.34 -20.27
N ARG A 115 -8.48 -9.92 -21.14
CA ARG A 115 -8.81 -11.35 -21.08
C ARG A 115 -7.63 -12.24 -21.47
N GLY A 116 -6.82 -11.83 -22.44
CA GLY A 116 -5.60 -12.56 -22.81
C GLY A 116 -4.53 -12.45 -21.72
N ALA A 117 -4.38 -11.28 -21.11
CA ALA A 117 -3.50 -11.10 -19.95
C ALA A 117 -3.94 -11.96 -18.74
N ASP A 118 -5.24 -11.94 -18.39
CA ASP A 118 -5.81 -12.78 -17.33
C ASP A 118 -5.62 -14.28 -17.64
N TYR A 119 -5.77 -14.69 -18.91
CA TYR A 119 -5.56 -16.07 -19.33
C TYR A 119 -4.10 -16.51 -19.19
N GLN A 120 -3.13 -15.65 -19.50
CA GLN A 120 -1.72 -15.94 -19.27
C GLN A 120 -1.41 -16.16 -17.78
N CYS A 121 -1.95 -15.30 -16.91
CA CYS A 121 -1.82 -15.46 -15.46
C CYS A 121 -2.42 -16.80 -14.99
N TYR A 122 -3.62 -17.13 -15.44
CA TYR A 122 -4.29 -18.38 -15.14
C TYR A 122 -3.45 -19.59 -15.59
N GLN A 123 -3.04 -19.63 -16.86
CA GLN A 123 -2.31 -20.78 -17.41
C GLN A 123 -0.98 -21.03 -16.72
N GLN A 124 -0.19 -19.98 -16.48
CA GLN A 124 1.14 -20.13 -15.90
C GLN A 124 1.09 -20.50 -14.41
N ALA A 125 0.10 -20.00 -13.67
CA ALA A 125 -0.17 -20.44 -12.31
C ALA A 125 -0.53 -21.94 -12.26
N HIS A 126 -1.45 -22.39 -13.13
CA HIS A 126 -1.90 -23.79 -13.17
C HIS A 126 -0.79 -24.75 -13.61
N ALA A 127 0.08 -24.34 -14.53
CA ALA A 127 1.26 -25.11 -14.92
C ALA A 127 2.25 -25.34 -13.76
N ARG A 128 2.13 -24.56 -12.68
CA ARG A 128 2.89 -24.70 -11.42
C ARG A 128 2.08 -25.31 -10.27
N GLY A 129 0.89 -25.84 -10.57
CA GLY A 129 0.02 -26.46 -9.57
C GLY A 129 -0.62 -25.46 -8.60
N LEU A 130 -0.56 -24.14 -8.90
CA LEU A 130 -1.26 -23.14 -8.11
C LEU A 130 -2.73 -23.14 -8.50
N THR A 131 -3.61 -23.30 -7.51
CA THR A 131 -5.07 -23.39 -7.70
C THR A 131 -5.78 -22.06 -7.49
N SER A 132 -5.10 -21.05 -6.94
CA SER A 132 -5.67 -19.74 -6.70
C SER A 132 -6.04 -19.04 -8.01
N PRO A 133 -7.10 -18.21 -8.02
CA PRO A 133 -7.52 -17.48 -9.20
C PRO A 133 -6.64 -16.23 -9.41
N TYR A 134 -5.59 -16.37 -10.22
CA TYR A 134 -4.73 -15.26 -10.61
C TYR A 134 -5.37 -14.40 -11.71
N ARG A 135 -5.22 -13.08 -11.60
CA ARG A 135 -5.60 -12.08 -12.60
C ARG A 135 -4.44 -11.14 -12.89
N ALA A 136 -4.40 -10.58 -14.09
CA ALA A 136 -3.40 -9.61 -14.47
C ALA A 136 -3.50 -8.35 -13.61
N PHE A 137 -2.37 -7.88 -13.10
CA PHE A 137 -2.23 -6.65 -12.34
C PHE A 137 -2.24 -5.44 -13.29
N LEU A 138 -3.36 -5.24 -13.98
CA LEU A 138 -3.54 -4.19 -14.98
C LEU A 138 -4.92 -3.55 -14.83
N SER A 139 -4.99 -2.23 -14.94
CA SER A 139 -6.26 -1.56 -15.22
C SER A 139 -6.82 -2.00 -16.57
N SER A 140 -8.15 -1.99 -16.74
CA SER A 140 -8.80 -2.28 -18.02
C SER A 140 -9.91 -1.28 -18.32
N HIS A 141 -10.60 -1.47 -19.44
CA HIS A 141 -11.68 -0.57 -19.88
C HIS A 141 -12.79 -0.37 -18.83
N LEU A 142 -13.15 -1.44 -18.10
CA LEU A 142 -14.25 -1.46 -17.14
C LEU A 142 -13.81 -1.69 -15.69
N GLN A 143 -12.50 -1.81 -15.44
CA GLN A 143 -11.99 -2.16 -14.12
C GLN A 143 -10.76 -1.34 -13.75
N ASP A 144 -10.85 -0.68 -12.60
CA ASP A 144 -9.70 -0.05 -11.95
C ASP A 144 -8.82 -1.10 -11.32
N LEU A 145 -7.50 -0.89 -11.34
CA LEU A 145 -6.53 -1.82 -10.78
C LEU A 145 -6.84 -2.09 -9.31
N SER A 146 -7.16 -1.05 -8.52
CA SER A 146 -7.50 -1.17 -7.10
C SER A 146 -8.72 -2.04 -6.79
N SER A 147 -9.52 -2.39 -7.79
CA SER A 147 -10.74 -3.20 -7.66
C SER A 147 -10.60 -4.66 -8.10
N ILE A 148 -9.39 -5.10 -8.49
CA ILE A 148 -9.16 -6.48 -8.96
C ILE A 148 -9.36 -7.51 -7.84
N VAL A 149 -8.85 -7.21 -6.64
CA VAL A 149 -8.99 -8.04 -5.45
C VAL A 149 -10.37 -7.86 -4.85
N LYS A 150 -10.97 -8.93 -4.33
CA LYS A 150 -12.28 -8.87 -3.64
C LYS A 150 -12.23 -7.91 -2.44
N LYS A 151 -13.30 -7.12 -2.29
CA LYS A 151 -13.42 -6.08 -1.25
C LYS A 151 -13.16 -6.56 0.17
N GLY A 152 -13.54 -7.80 0.51
CA GLY A 152 -13.32 -8.38 1.84
C GLY A 152 -11.85 -8.62 2.21
N ASP A 153 -10.99 -8.71 1.20
CA ASP A 153 -9.57 -9.04 1.34
C ASP A 153 -8.66 -7.80 1.31
N HIS A 154 -9.24 -6.60 1.11
CA HIS A 154 -8.49 -5.36 0.84
C HIS A 154 -7.56 -4.91 1.97
N PHE A 155 -7.93 -5.17 3.22
CA PHE A 155 -7.23 -4.65 4.40
C PHE A 155 -6.66 -5.74 5.31
N SER A 156 -7.11 -6.98 5.12
CA SER A 156 -6.85 -8.09 6.05
C SER A 156 -5.72 -9.00 5.59
N LEU A 157 -5.35 -8.97 4.31
CA LEU A 157 -4.35 -9.85 3.73
C LEU A 157 -3.13 -9.05 3.23
N PRO A 158 -1.90 -9.43 3.62
CA PRO A 158 -0.69 -8.88 3.03
C PRO A 158 -0.53 -9.35 1.58
N VAL A 159 0.15 -8.53 0.78
CA VAL A 159 0.57 -8.90 -0.57
C VAL A 159 2.02 -9.39 -0.49
N VAL A 160 2.26 -10.62 -0.94
CA VAL A 160 3.55 -11.32 -0.85
C VAL A 160 4.08 -11.67 -2.24
N ASN A 161 5.37 -11.93 -2.37
CA ASN A 161 5.93 -12.52 -3.59
C ASN A 161 5.65 -14.03 -3.67
N LEU A 162 6.13 -14.71 -4.73
CA LEU A 162 5.96 -16.16 -4.90
C LEU A 162 6.50 -17.03 -3.74
N LYS A 163 7.48 -16.52 -2.98
CA LYS A 163 8.11 -17.23 -1.85
C LYS A 163 7.49 -16.90 -0.50
N GLY A 164 6.49 -16.01 -0.45
CA GLY A 164 5.84 -15.58 0.77
C GLY A 164 6.48 -14.36 1.44
N ASP A 165 7.51 -13.74 0.84
CA ASP A 165 8.08 -12.51 1.40
C ASP A 165 7.12 -11.34 1.18
N VAL A 166 6.87 -10.54 2.22
CA VAL A 166 5.91 -9.43 2.19
C VAL A 166 6.42 -8.30 1.31
N LEU A 167 5.61 -7.92 0.32
CA LEU A 167 5.80 -6.73 -0.52
C LEU A 167 4.99 -5.54 0.02
N PHE A 168 3.73 -5.79 0.42
CA PHE A 168 2.84 -4.77 0.99
C PHE A 168 2.05 -5.34 2.16
N ASN A 169 1.82 -4.51 3.17
CA ASN A 169 1.05 -4.91 4.36
C ASN A 169 -0.44 -5.16 4.08
N SER A 170 -1.01 -4.59 3.01
CA SER A 170 -2.35 -4.88 2.53
C SER A 170 -2.50 -4.49 1.07
N TRP A 171 -3.55 -4.98 0.40
CA TRP A 171 -3.90 -4.55 -0.95
C TRP A 171 -4.15 -3.04 -1.03
N MET A 172 -4.93 -2.48 -0.09
CA MET A 172 -5.31 -1.07 -0.17
C MET A 172 -4.16 -0.10 0.09
N SER A 173 -3.10 -0.51 0.81
CA SER A 173 -1.96 0.37 1.08
C SER A 173 -1.18 0.75 -0.19
N MET A 174 -1.21 -0.12 -1.22
CA MET A 174 -0.63 0.14 -2.54
C MET A 174 -1.24 1.36 -3.22
N PHE A 175 -2.52 1.66 -2.93
CA PHE A 175 -3.30 2.69 -3.62
C PHE A 175 -3.51 3.95 -2.77
N SER A 176 -2.65 4.18 -1.77
CA SER A 176 -2.64 5.40 -0.94
C SER A 176 -2.24 6.67 -1.71
N GLY A 177 -1.88 6.56 -2.98
CA GLY A 177 -1.39 7.65 -3.82
C GLY A 177 0.14 7.82 -3.77
N ASN A 178 0.84 7.08 -2.92
CA ASN A 178 2.29 7.12 -2.81
C ASN A 178 3.01 6.36 -3.94
N GLY A 179 2.30 5.77 -4.90
CA GLY A 179 2.89 5.02 -6.03
C GLY A 179 3.28 3.57 -5.68
N ALA A 180 2.64 2.98 -4.67
CA ALA A 180 2.92 1.62 -4.19
C ALA A 180 4.41 1.40 -3.91
N VAL A 181 4.95 2.17 -2.96
CA VAL A 181 6.34 2.05 -2.52
C VAL A 181 6.54 0.71 -1.79
N PHE A 182 7.58 -0.03 -2.15
CA PHE A 182 7.98 -1.29 -1.54
C PHE A 182 9.50 -1.32 -1.31
N ASP A 183 9.97 -2.24 -0.48
CA ASP A 183 11.41 -2.45 -0.27
C ASP A 183 12.05 -3.03 -1.56
N PRO A 184 12.97 -2.31 -2.23
CA PRO A 184 13.63 -2.80 -3.43
C PRO A 184 14.46 -4.08 -3.23
N LEU A 185 14.79 -4.44 -1.99
CA LEU A 185 15.48 -5.68 -1.65
C LEU A 185 14.55 -6.89 -1.68
N THR A 186 13.23 -6.69 -1.53
CA THR A 186 12.25 -7.78 -1.64
C THR A 186 12.07 -8.17 -3.10
N LEU A 187 12.43 -9.42 -3.41
CA LEU A 187 12.49 -9.90 -4.79
C LEU A 187 11.10 -10.20 -5.34
N ILE A 188 10.89 -9.88 -6.62
CA ILE A 188 9.71 -10.30 -7.38
C ILE A 188 10.11 -11.48 -8.26
N TYR A 189 9.33 -12.55 -8.17
CA TYR A 189 9.57 -13.78 -8.93
C TYR A 189 8.51 -13.98 -10.01
N SER A 190 8.91 -14.55 -11.13
CA SER A 190 7.98 -15.13 -12.11
C SER A 190 7.40 -16.44 -11.61
N PHE A 191 6.29 -16.91 -12.19
CA PHE A 191 5.72 -18.22 -11.85
C PHE A 191 6.74 -19.34 -11.95
N ASP A 192 7.70 -19.21 -12.88
CA ASP A 192 8.75 -20.20 -13.05
C ASP A 192 9.90 -20.14 -12.02
N GLY A 193 9.86 -19.19 -11.09
CA GLY A 193 10.77 -19.06 -9.97
C GLY A 193 12.00 -18.17 -10.23
N ARG A 194 12.04 -17.48 -11.38
CA ARG A 194 13.16 -16.58 -11.74
C ARG A 194 12.95 -15.20 -11.12
N ASN A 195 14.03 -14.58 -10.68
CA ASN A 195 14.00 -13.21 -10.16
C ASN A 195 13.98 -12.22 -11.32
N VAL A 196 12.87 -11.49 -11.50
CA VAL A 196 12.67 -10.59 -12.64
C VAL A 196 13.70 -9.45 -12.68
N MET A 197 14.30 -9.08 -11.55
CA MET A 197 15.29 -8.01 -11.47
C MET A 197 16.67 -8.41 -12.01
N THR A 198 17.01 -9.69 -11.99
CA THR A 198 18.35 -10.18 -12.36
C THR A 198 18.34 -11.07 -13.58
N ASP A 199 17.24 -11.77 -13.85
CA ASP A 199 17.11 -12.65 -15.00
C ASP A 199 17.14 -11.86 -16.33
N GLN A 200 17.84 -12.41 -17.32
CA GLN A 200 18.07 -11.76 -18.62
C GLN A 200 16.83 -11.78 -19.52
N ALA A 201 15.83 -12.62 -19.24
CA ALA A 201 14.60 -12.63 -20.02
C ALA A 201 13.81 -11.32 -19.92
N TRP A 202 14.03 -10.52 -18.86
CA TRP A 202 13.48 -9.16 -18.74
C TRP A 202 14.59 -8.12 -18.85
N PRO A 203 15.03 -7.74 -20.05
CA PRO A 203 16.09 -6.74 -20.19
C PRO A 203 15.67 -5.37 -19.60
N GLN A 204 14.38 -5.05 -19.69
CA GLN A 204 13.81 -3.82 -19.14
C GLN A 204 13.03 -4.13 -17.87
N LYS A 205 13.41 -3.50 -16.74
CA LYS A 205 12.83 -3.76 -15.40
C LYS A 205 11.64 -2.84 -15.12
N LEU A 206 10.77 -2.69 -16.10
CA LEU A 206 9.52 -1.95 -15.98
C LEU A 206 8.34 -2.91 -15.89
N VAL A 207 7.29 -2.49 -15.19
CA VAL A 207 6.02 -3.22 -15.03
C VAL A 207 4.90 -2.44 -15.69
N TRP A 208 4.14 -3.07 -16.60
CA TRP A 208 2.88 -2.50 -17.09
C TRP A 208 1.83 -2.47 -15.98
N HIS A 209 1.06 -1.38 -15.88
CA HIS A 209 -0.11 -1.31 -14.97
C HIS A 209 -1.29 -0.50 -15.55
N GLY A 210 -1.05 0.55 -16.34
CA GLY A 210 -2.12 1.34 -16.99
C GLY A 210 -3.00 2.15 -16.03
N SER A 211 -2.45 2.54 -14.89
CA SER A 211 -3.20 3.15 -13.77
C SER A 211 -2.50 4.36 -13.16
N SER A 212 -3.25 5.23 -12.51
CA SER A 212 -2.70 6.26 -11.63
C SER A 212 -2.10 5.65 -10.35
N THR A 213 -1.45 6.48 -9.52
CA THR A 213 -0.93 6.06 -8.20
C THR A 213 -2.02 5.62 -7.22
N ALA A 214 -3.28 5.94 -7.47
CA ALA A 214 -4.45 5.48 -6.71
C ALA A 214 -5.10 4.23 -7.32
N GLY A 215 -4.49 3.62 -8.34
CA GLY A 215 -5.01 2.42 -9.01
C GLY A 215 -6.20 2.68 -9.92
N ILE A 216 -6.48 3.93 -10.28
CA ILE A 216 -7.56 4.30 -11.19
C ILE A 216 -7.08 4.16 -12.64
N ARG A 217 -7.89 3.57 -13.51
CA ARG A 217 -7.53 3.34 -14.91
C ARG A 217 -7.21 4.64 -15.65
N MET A 218 -6.15 4.61 -16.45
CA MET A 218 -5.77 5.72 -17.33
C MET A 218 -6.13 5.35 -18.76
N THR A 219 -7.32 5.77 -19.21
CA THR A 219 -7.86 5.37 -20.52
C THR A 219 -7.05 5.85 -21.72
N THR A 220 -6.16 6.82 -21.51
CA THR A 220 -5.21 7.32 -22.51
C THR A 220 -3.85 6.61 -22.48
N ASN A 221 -3.56 5.83 -21.43
CA ASN A 221 -2.24 5.21 -21.18
C ASN A 221 -2.38 3.77 -20.69
N TYR A 222 -3.10 2.96 -21.45
CA TYR A 222 -3.30 1.52 -21.19
C TYR A 222 -3.33 0.68 -22.47
N CYS A 223 -2.60 1.11 -23.51
CA CYS A 223 -2.48 0.41 -24.79
C CYS A 223 -3.83 0.00 -25.41
N GLU A 224 -4.79 0.93 -25.47
CA GLU A 224 -6.16 0.69 -25.95
C GLU A 224 -6.84 -0.51 -25.27
N ALA A 225 -6.69 -0.57 -23.94
CA ALA A 225 -7.07 -1.70 -23.10
C ALA A 225 -6.34 -3.00 -23.47
N TRP A 226 -5.02 -2.87 -23.68
CA TRP A 226 -4.05 -3.93 -23.94
C TRP A 226 -4.26 -4.71 -25.23
N ARG A 227 -4.69 -4.02 -26.29
CA ARG A 227 -5.02 -4.61 -27.60
C ARG A 227 -4.09 -4.19 -28.72
N THR A 228 -3.05 -3.41 -28.42
CA THR A 228 -2.13 -2.90 -29.43
C THR A 228 -0.72 -2.82 -28.89
N GLY A 229 0.23 -3.21 -29.74
CA GLY A 229 1.67 -3.06 -29.56
C GLY A 229 2.24 -1.96 -30.45
N ASP A 230 1.39 -1.07 -30.97
CA ASP A 230 1.81 0.01 -31.88
C ASP A 230 2.77 0.98 -31.18
N MET A 231 3.74 1.48 -31.94
CA MET A 231 4.73 2.41 -31.43
C MET A 231 4.17 3.80 -31.08
N ALA A 232 3.09 4.22 -31.74
CA ALA A 232 2.42 5.50 -31.55
C ALA A 232 1.48 5.53 -30.34
N VAL A 233 1.10 4.36 -29.81
CA VAL A 233 0.22 4.23 -28.64
C VAL A 233 1.05 4.06 -27.39
N THR A 234 0.56 4.60 -26.28
CA THR A 234 1.26 4.57 -24.99
C THR A 234 0.51 3.79 -23.92
N GLY A 235 1.30 3.26 -22.99
CA GLY A 235 0.87 2.61 -21.76
C GLY A 235 1.58 3.22 -20.55
N GLN A 236 0.97 3.07 -19.37
CA GLN A 236 1.58 3.45 -18.10
C GLN A 236 2.31 2.26 -17.48
N ALA A 237 3.57 2.49 -17.14
CA ALA A 237 4.47 1.53 -16.52
C ALA A 237 5.23 2.12 -15.31
N SER A 238 5.78 1.23 -14.49
CA SER A 238 6.59 1.59 -13.33
C SER A 238 7.99 0.98 -13.41
N LEU A 239 9.02 1.78 -13.14
CA LEU A 239 10.41 1.33 -13.05
C LEU A 239 10.69 0.69 -11.68
N LEU A 240 10.94 -0.62 -11.64
CA LEU A 240 11.08 -1.36 -10.38
C LEU A 240 12.28 -0.92 -9.54
N GLN A 241 13.37 -0.47 -10.17
CA GLN A 241 14.55 0.03 -9.44
C GLN A 241 14.24 1.24 -8.55
N THR A 242 13.12 1.94 -8.78
CA THR A 242 12.71 3.07 -7.94
C THR A 242 11.99 2.65 -6.66
N GLY A 243 11.78 1.34 -6.44
CA GLY A 243 11.03 0.81 -5.30
C GLY A 243 9.54 1.11 -5.37
N ARG A 244 8.97 1.23 -6.58
CA ARG A 244 7.57 1.58 -6.82
C ARG A 244 6.92 0.62 -7.81
N LEU A 245 5.70 0.17 -7.52
CA LEU A 245 4.90 -0.60 -8.48
C LEU A 245 3.93 0.25 -9.30
N LEU A 246 3.58 1.46 -8.83
CA LEU A 246 2.67 2.38 -9.53
C LEU A 246 3.36 3.72 -9.83
N GLY A 247 4.67 3.70 -10.10
CA GLY A 247 5.38 4.83 -10.68
C GLY A 247 4.75 5.23 -12.02
N GLN A 248 4.82 6.51 -12.37
CA GLN A 248 4.06 7.06 -13.51
C GLN A 248 4.99 7.30 -14.70
N HIS A 249 5.36 6.23 -15.42
CA HIS A 249 6.22 6.31 -16.60
C HIS A 249 5.44 5.91 -17.85
N THR A 250 5.32 6.83 -18.78
CA THR A 250 4.64 6.59 -20.04
C THR A 250 5.61 6.02 -21.06
N HIS A 251 5.27 4.88 -21.64
CA HIS A 251 6.09 4.17 -22.61
C HIS A 251 5.25 3.70 -23.80
N THR A 252 5.92 3.50 -24.94
CA THR A 252 5.26 2.99 -26.13
C THR A 252 4.84 1.54 -25.95
N CYS A 253 3.66 1.16 -26.47
CA CYS A 253 3.11 -0.18 -26.35
C CYS A 253 3.90 -1.25 -27.12
N SER A 254 4.82 -0.83 -27.99
CA SER A 254 5.78 -1.74 -28.64
C SER A 254 6.86 -2.29 -27.69
N ASN A 255 7.09 -1.62 -26.55
CA ASN A 255 8.03 -2.11 -25.54
C ASN A 255 7.53 -3.37 -24.85
N HIS A 256 8.48 -4.25 -24.49
CA HIS A 256 8.18 -5.51 -23.80
C HIS A 256 8.58 -5.40 -22.33
N PHE A 257 7.60 -5.38 -21.43
CA PHE A 257 7.80 -5.18 -20.00
C PHE A 257 7.22 -6.31 -19.16
N ILE A 258 7.56 -6.31 -17.87
CA ILE A 258 7.04 -7.26 -16.89
C ILE A 258 5.52 -7.05 -16.78
N VAL A 259 4.78 -8.15 -16.71
CA VAL A 259 3.35 -8.17 -16.36
C VAL A 259 3.23 -8.98 -15.09
N LEU A 260 2.62 -8.38 -14.07
CA LEU A 260 2.36 -9.04 -12.79
C LEU A 260 0.96 -9.65 -12.77
N CYS A 261 0.78 -10.64 -11.92
CA CYS A 261 -0.44 -11.39 -11.68
C CYS A 261 -0.69 -11.40 -10.18
N ILE A 262 -1.93 -11.13 -9.77
CA ILE A 262 -2.35 -11.08 -8.37
C ILE A 262 -3.43 -12.12 -8.13
N GLU A 263 -3.37 -12.82 -7.00
CA GLU A 263 -4.50 -13.62 -6.52
C GLU A 263 -5.70 -12.71 -6.26
N ASN A 264 -6.83 -12.96 -6.93
CA ASN A 264 -8.00 -12.08 -6.80
C ASN A 264 -8.77 -12.26 -5.49
N SER A 265 -8.53 -13.38 -4.80
CA SER A 265 -9.10 -13.70 -3.51
C SER A 265 -8.35 -14.85 -2.88
N TYR A 266 -8.35 -14.87 -1.55
CA TYR A 266 -7.86 -16.01 -0.80
C TYR A 266 -8.89 -17.14 -0.88
N ILE A 267 -8.47 -18.28 -1.42
CA ILE A 267 -9.22 -19.54 -1.34
C ILE A 267 -8.48 -20.42 -0.34
N GLN A 268 -9.13 -20.74 0.77
CA GLN A 268 -8.59 -21.69 1.73
C GLN A 268 -8.46 -23.05 1.04
N SER A 269 -7.23 -23.48 0.79
CA SER A 269 -6.96 -24.82 0.27
C SER A 269 -7.57 -25.84 1.24
N PRO A 270 -8.33 -26.84 0.78
CA PRO A 270 -8.78 -27.91 1.65
C PRO A 270 -7.53 -28.58 2.19
N GLY A 271 -7.34 -28.54 3.51
CA GLY A 271 -6.19 -29.14 4.15
C GLY A 271 -6.01 -30.59 3.69
N ARG A 272 -4.79 -30.93 3.27
CA ARG A 272 -4.35 -32.33 3.30
C ARG A 272 -4.39 -32.75 4.77
N ASN A 273 -5.47 -33.42 5.16
CA ASN A 273 -5.51 -34.28 6.34
C ASN A 273 -4.55 -35.45 6.16
#